data_AF-A0A202CAF5-F1
#
_entry.id   AF-A0A202CAF5-F1
#
_cell.length_a   1.000
_cell.length_b   1.000
_cell.length_c   1.000
_cell.angle_alpha   90.00
_cell.angle_beta   90.00
_cell.angle_gamma   90.00
#
_symmetry.space_group_name_H-M   'P 1'
#
loop_
_entity.id
_entity.type
_entity.pdbx_description
1 polymer ?
#
loop_
_entity_poly.entity_id
_entity_poly.type
_entity_poly.pdbx_seq_one_letter_code
_entity_poly.pdbx_strand_id
1 'polypeptide(L)'
;DRSFEKEGIDSITYLEFQSAEAIKQCAISGIGIAFLPEIVVEAEVERGELVALPWQIPDLHVYTQMLWHKDKWLSPIMMSFIEAAREILA
;
A
#
# COMPACT_ATOMS: atom_id res chain seq x y z
N ASP A 1 -9.42 -0.30 10.39
CA ASP A 1 -8.56 -1.40 10.84
C ASP A 1 -9.17 -1.96 12.12
N ARG A 2 -9.32 -3.29 12.25
CA ARG A 2 -9.92 -3.95 13.43
C ARG A 2 -8.97 -3.96 14.64
N SER A 3 -7.71 -3.54 14.47
CA SER A 3 -6.73 -3.43 15.54
C SER A 3 -7.12 -2.38 16.59
N PHE A 4 -7.61 -1.21 16.16
CA PHE A 4 -8.00 -0.12 17.07
C PHE A 4 -9.23 -0.45 17.91
N GLU A 5 -10.20 -1.17 17.33
CA GLU A 5 -11.40 -1.63 18.06
C GLU A 5 -11.03 -2.64 19.16
N LYS A 6 -10.03 -3.50 18.93
CA LYS A 6 -9.55 -4.45 19.95
C LYS A 6 -8.91 -3.77 21.15
N GLU A 7 -8.35 -2.58 20.97
CA GLU A 7 -7.72 -1.77 22.02
C GLU A 7 -8.70 -0.75 22.65
N GLY A 8 -10.00 -0.81 22.32
CA GLY A 8 -11.05 0.03 22.90
C GLY A 8 -11.09 1.48 22.39
N ILE A 9 -10.54 1.73 21.19
CA ILE A 9 -10.60 3.04 20.55
C ILE A 9 -11.81 3.07 19.60
N ASP A 10 -12.95 3.49 20.14
CA ASP A 10 -14.25 3.37 19.46
C ASP A 10 -14.63 4.60 18.60
N SER A 11 -13.80 5.65 18.59
CA SER A 11 -14.14 6.94 17.93
C SER A 11 -13.16 7.36 16.82
N ILE A 12 -12.76 6.42 15.96
CA ILE A 12 -11.94 6.75 14.79
C ILE A 12 -12.86 7.03 13.59
N THR A 13 -12.75 8.22 13.02
CA THR A 13 -13.36 8.53 11.72
C THR A 13 -12.44 8.01 10.62
N TYR A 14 -12.93 7.04 9.86
CA TYR A 14 -12.21 6.51 8.70
C TYR A 14 -12.54 7.31 7.45
N LEU A 15 -11.51 7.71 6.71
CA LEU A 15 -11.64 8.26 5.37
C LEU A 15 -11.09 7.24 4.38
N GLU A 16 -11.88 6.88 3.38
CA GLU A 16 -11.51 5.91 2.35
C GLU A 16 -11.50 6.58 0.98
N PHE A 17 -10.41 6.36 0.24
CA PHE A 17 -10.25 6.84 -1.12
C PHE A 17 -9.73 5.71 -2.01
N GLN A 18 -10.06 5.76 -3.29
CA GLN A 18 -9.57 4.77 -4.26
C GLN A 18 -8.14 5.03 -4.74
N SER A 19 -7.59 6.21 -4.46
CA SER A 19 -6.27 6.62 -4.93
C SER A 19 -5.33 6.82 -3.75
N ALA A 20 -4.17 6.14 -3.81
CA ALA A 20 -3.09 6.35 -2.85
C ALA A 20 -2.60 7.81 -2.84
N GLU A 21 -2.63 8.48 -4.00
CA GLU A 21 -2.28 9.89 -4.11
C GLU A 21 -3.28 10.78 -3.38
N ALA A 22 -4.58 10.50 -3.48
CA ALA A 22 -5.59 11.28 -2.76
C ALA A 22 -5.41 11.17 -1.23
N ILE A 23 -5.13 9.95 -0.73
CA ILE A 23 -4.83 9.71 0.69
C ILE A 23 -3.56 10.48 1.09
N LYS A 24 -2.52 10.43 0.26
CA LYS A 24 -1.26 11.14 0.51
C LYS A 24 -1.48 12.65 0.63
N GLN A 25 -2.25 13.23 -0.29
CA GLN A 25 -2.56 14.67 -0.26
C GLN A 25 -3.39 15.07 0.96
N CYS A 26 -4.30 14.21 1.45
CA CYS A 26 -4.99 14.45 2.72
C CYS A 26 -4.01 14.52 3.90
N ALA A 27 -3.07 13.57 3.99
CA ALA A 27 -2.06 13.57 5.05
C ALA A 27 -1.16 14.80 5.00
N ILE A 28 -0.67 15.19 3.81
CA ILE A 28 0.13 16.41 3.61
C ILE A 28 -0.66 17.65 4.03
N SER A 29 -1.97 17.68 3.75
CA SER A 29 -2.87 18.78 4.12
C SER A 29 -3.25 18.79 5.61
N GLY A 30 -2.69 17.89 6.43
CA GLY A 30 -2.99 17.77 7.86
C GLY A 30 -4.34 17.13 8.16
N ILE A 31 -4.96 16.45 7.19
CA ILE A 31 -6.25 15.77 7.35
C ILE A 31 -5.97 14.33 7.79
N GLY A 32 -5.74 14.16 9.10
CA GLY A 32 -5.58 12.87 9.74
C GLY A 32 -4.22 12.19 9.49
N ILE A 33 -4.19 10.88 9.68
CA ILE A 33 -3.03 10.01 9.45
C ILE A 33 -3.34 9.04 8.31
N ALA A 34 -2.33 8.71 7.50
CA ALA A 34 -2.48 7.83 6.36
C ALA A 34 -1.73 6.50 6.56
N PHE A 35 -2.35 5.42 6.10
CA PHE A 35 -1.70 4.12 5.97
C PHE A 35 -1.48 3.84 4.47
N LEU A 36 -0.23 3.94 4.03
CA LEU A 36 0.16 3.88 2.62
C LEU A 36 1.42 3.05 2.42
N PRO A 37 1.62 2.44 1.24
CA PRO A 37 2.89 1.84 0.88
C PRO A 37 4.02 2.87 0.89
N GLU A 38 5.19 2.47 1.39
CA GLU A 38 6.36 3.34 1.54
C GLU A 38 6.77 4.01 0.21
N ILE A 39 6.78 3.25 -0.89
CA ILE A 39 7.11 3.76 -2.23
C ILE A 39 6.23 4.92 -2.70
N VAL A 40 5.02 5.07 -2.16
CA VAL A 40 4.11 6.17 -2.52
C VAL A 40 4.51 7.49 -1.86
N VAL A 41 5.16 7.42 -0.69
CA VAL A 41 5.46 8.57 0.19
C VAL A 41 6.94 8.87 0.36
N GLU A 42 7.83 8.02 -0.19
CA GLU A 42 9.29 8.12 -0.05
C GLU A 42 9.80 9.54 -0.29
N ALA A 43 9.43 10.13 -1.43
CA ALA A 43 9.89 11.47 -1.80
C ALA A 43 9.36 12.57 -0.85
N GLU A 44 8.14 12.45 -0.34
CA GLU A 44 7.56 13.40 0.62
C GLU A 44 8.22 13.28 2.00
N VAL A 45 8.59 12.07 2.41
CA VAL A 45 9.33 11.83 3.64
C VAL A 45 10.74 12.39 3.55
N GLU A 46 11.43 12.16 2.43
CA GLU A 46 12.76 12.74 2.16
C GLU A 46 12.75 14.28 2.18
N ARG A 47 11.68 14.90 1.67
CA ARG A 47 11.49 16.36 1.70
C ARG A 47 11.03 16.89 3.06
N GLY A 48 10.66 16.02 4.00
CA GLY A 48 10.14 16.39 5.32
C GLY A 48 8.69 16.92 5.29
N GLU A 49 7.95 16.66 4.21
CA GLU A 49 6.52 16.99 4.09
C GLU A 49 5.65 15.98 4.85
N LEU A 50 6.12 14.73 4.96
CA LEU A 50 5.51 13.67 5.75
C LEU A 50 6.52 13.05 6.71
N VAL A 51 6.04 12.45 7.78
CA VAL A 51 6.85 11.68 8.71
C VAL A 51 6.24 10.30 8.91
N ALA A 52 7.07 9.26 8.84
CA ALA A 52 6.65 7.90 9.17
C ALA A 52 6.42 7.79 10.68
N LEU A 53 5.24 7.31 11.08
CA LEU A 53 4.95 7.01 12.49
C LEU A 53 5.62 5.68 12.87
N PRO A 54 6.19 5.55 14.09
CA PRO A 54 6.84 4.32 14.56
C PRO A 54 5.82 3.25 14.96
N TRP A 55 4.86 2.98 14.07
CA TRP A 55 3.79 2.03 14.31
C TRP A 55 4.16 0.67 13.74
N GLN A 56 4.39 -0.29 14.64
CA GLN A 56 4.60 -1.69 14.27
C GLN A 56 3.27 -2.41 14.29
N ILE A 57 2.79 -2.83 13.11
CA ILE A 57 1.60 -3.66 12.99
C ILE A 57 2.07 -5.12 12.96
N PRO A 58 1.92 -5.88 14.05
CA PRO A 58 2.28 -7.29 14.05
C PRO A 58 1.49 -8.03 12.96
N ASP A 59 2.16 -8.94 12.27
CA ASP A 59 1.60 -9.81 11.22
C ASP A 59 1.07 -9.09 9.97
N LEU A 60 1.49 -7.84 9.70
CA LEU A 60 1.19 -7.20 8.42
C LEU A 60 2.08 -7.79 7.31
N HIS A 61 1.45 -8.57 6.44
CA HIS A 61 2.10 -9.09 5.23
C HIS A 61 1.41 -8.55 3.97
N VAL A 62 2.17 -7.84 3.14
CA VAL A 62 1.71 -7.33 1.84
C VAL A 62 2.43 -8.09 0.74
N TYR A 63 1.67 -8.63 -0.21
CA TYR A 63 2.21 -9.42 -1.32
C TYR A 63 1.74 -8.86 -2.66
N THR A 64 2.68 -8.63 -3.56
CA THR A 64 2.38 -8.37 -4.98
C THR A 64 2.22 -9.69 -5.71
N GLN A 65 1.07 -9.89 -6.35
CA GLN A 65 0.74 -11.15 -7.02
C GLN A 65 0.34 -10.91 -8.48
N MET A 66 0.84 -11.78 -9.36
CA MET A 66 0.38 -11.86 -10.75
C MET A 66 -0.67 -12.96 -10.87
N LEU A 67 -1.83 -12.64 -11.46
CA LEU A 67 -2.96 -13.57 -11.58
C LEU A 67 -3.37 -13.75 -13.04
N TRP A 68 -3.77 -14.98 -13.40
CA TRP A 68 -4.38 -15.32 -14.67
C TRP A 68 -5.42 -16.43 -14.49
N HIS A 69 -6.33 -16.55 -15.45
CA HIS A 69 -7.31 -17.63 -15.45
C HIS A 69 -6.61 -18.97 -15.68
N LYS A 70 -7.03 -20.03 -14.96
CA LYS A 70 -6.43 -21.37 -15.04
C LYS A 70 -6.37 -21.95 -16.46
N ASP A 71 -7.35 -21.59 -17.28
CA ASP A 71 -7.47 -22.05 -18.67
C ASP A 71 -6.92 -21.02 -19.69
N LYS A 72 -6.28 -19.94 -19.22
CA LYS A 72 -5.67 -18.93 -20.11
C LYS A 72 -4.40 -19.50 -20.71
N TRP A 73 -4.34 -19.55 -22.03
CA TRP A 73 -3.08 -19.85 -22.73
C TRP A 73 -2.06 -18.75 -22.46
N LEU A 74 -0.94 -19.10 -21.83
CA LEU A 74 0.20 -18.23 -21.63
C LEU A 74 1.07 -18.29 -22.88
N SER A 75 0.94 -17.29 -23.74
CA SER A 75 1.79 -17.19 -24.94
C SER A 75 3.26 -16.99 -24.55
N PRO A 76 4.22 -17.29 -25.44
CA PRO A 76 5.65 -17.06 -25.17
C PRO A 76 5.94 -15.62 -24.72
N ILE A 77 5.24 -14.62 -25.29
CA ILE A 77 5.39 -13.21 -24.92
C ILE A 77 4.91 -12.97 -23.49
N MET A 78 3.79 -13.56 -23.08
CA MET A 78 3.30 -13.46 -21.70
C MET A 78 4.26 -14.11 -20.72
N MET A 79 4.83 -15.27 -21.06
CA MET A 79 5.83 -15.93 -20.23
C MET A 79 7.07 -15.07 -20.07
N SER A 80 7.59 -14.49 -21.15
CA SER A 80 8.72 -13.54 -21.09
C SER A 80 8.41 -12.34 -20.20
N PHE A 81 7.20 -11.78 -20.27
CA PHE A 81 6.79 -10.69 -19.39
C PHE A 81 6.72 -11.13 -17.92
N ILE A 82 6.15 -12.29 -17.63
CA ILE A 82 6.06 -12.83 -16.27
C ILE A 82 7.45 -13.01 -15.67
N GLU A 83 8.39 -13.58 -16.43
CA GLU A 83 9.77 -13.77 -15.95
C GLU A 83 10.48 -12.43 -15.72
N ALA A 84 10.38 -11.48 -16.66
CA ALA A 84 10.95 -10.14 -16.48
C ALA A 84 10.34 -9.41 -15.27
N ALA A 85 9.03 -9.54 -15.06
CA ALA A 85 8.35 -8.95 -13.90
C ALA A 85 8.82 -9.60 -12.59
N ARG A 86 9.05 -10.92 -12.56
CA ARG A 86 9.63 -11.60 -11.39
C ARG A 86 11.03 -11.09 -11.07
N GLU A 87 11.88 -10.87 -12.07
CA GLU A 87 13.24 -10.37 -11.85
C GLU A 87 13.27 -8.96 -11.25
N ILE A 88 12.26 -8.13 -11.56
CA ILE A 88 12.19 -6.74 -11.08
C ILE A 88 11.47 -6.63 -9.72
N LEU A 89 10.46 -7.47 -9.48
CA LEU A 89 9.59 -7.40 -8.31
C LEU A 89 9.97 -8.37 -7.17
N ALA A 90 10.93 -9.28 -7.40
CA ALA A 90 11.48 -10.18 -6.38
C ALA A 90 12.64 -9.53 -5.62
#